data_AF-A0A820WAN9-F1
#
_entry.id   AF-A0A820WAN9-F1
#
_cell.length_a   1.000
_cell.length_b   1.000
_cell.length_c   1.000
_cell.angle_alpha   90.00
_cell.angle_beta   90.00
_cell.angle_gamma   90.00
#
_symmetry.space_group_name_H-M   'P 1'
#
loop_
_entity.id
_entity.type
_entity.pdbx_description
1 polymer ?
#
loop_
_entity_poly.entity_id
_entity_poly.type
_entity_poly.pdbx_seq_one_letter_code
_entity_poly.pdbx_strand_id
1 'polypeptide(L)'
;CGVLAEMWSETVIDVHPVVASFINQKVGVVESNRVKVDELWCSRHVMQTQYTIQIVRCNSTACCGPWCSNYVHIFPIRFLPPPMPFEKSSAGLSIASNDRQANAFCGTLCQRI
;
A
#
# COMPACT_ATOMS: atom_id res chain seq x y z
N CYS A 1 16.77 7.01 -5.91
CA CYS A 1 17.31 8.33 -5.55
C CYS A 1 18.26 8.12 -4.38
N GLY A 2 19.54 8.52 -4.49
CA GLY A 2 20.54 8.28 -3.44
C GLY A 2 20.16 8.87 -2.08
N VAL A 3 19.54 10.05 -2.11
CA VAL A 3 19.08 10.81 -0.93
C VAL A 3 18.09 10.03 -0.05
N LEU A 4 17.23 9.21 -0.65
CA LEU A 4 16.31 8.37 0.12
C LEU A 4 17.08 7.24 0.83
N ALA A 5 17.97 6.53 0.12
CA ALA A 5 18.71 5.43 0.72
C ALA A 5 19.59 5.89 1.90
N GLU A 6 20.13 7.10 1.81
CA GLU A 6 20.83 7.77 2.91
C GLU A 6 19.91 8.02 4.10
N MET A 7 18.81 8.76 3.90
CA MET A 7 17.84 9.03 4.99
C MET A 7 17.29 7.76 5.66
N TRP A 8 16.97 6.73 4.88
CA TRP A 8 16.47 5.47 5.42
C TRP A 8 17.55 4.72 6.21
N SER A 9 18.83 4.84 5.83
CA SER A 9 19.93 4.19 6.57
C SER A 9 20.26 4.87 7.90
N GLU A 10 19.90 6.13 8.06
CA GLU A 10 20.02 6.85 9.34
C GLU A 10 18.88 6.55 10.31
N THR A 11 17.83 5.86 9.84
CA THR A 11 16.64 5.57 10.64
C THR A 11 16.83 4.32 11.49
N VAL A 12 16.34 4.35 12.74
CA VAL A 12 16.28 3.19 13.64
C VAL A 12 14.80 2.86 13.87
N ILE A 13 14.39 1.64 13.53
CA ILE A 13 13.02 1.15 13.71
C ILE A 13 13.07 0.04 14.76
N ASP A 14 12.31 0.19 15.85
CA ASP A 14 12.22 -0.80 16.94
C ASP A 14 13.59 -1.24 17.49
N VAL A 15 14.52 -0.30 17.69
CA VAL A 15 15.90 -0.56 18.16
C VAL A 15 16.78 -1.29 17.12
N HIS A 16 16.29 -1.48 15.89
CA HIS A 16 17.04 -2.08 14.80
C HIS A 16 17.49 -0.99 13.80
N PRO A 17 18.81 -0.83 13.57
CA PRO A 17 19.30 0.10 12.56
C PRO A 17 18.90 -0.40 11.17
N VAL A 18 18.36 0.51 10.35
CA VAL A 18 17.98 0.20 8.98
C VAL A 18 19.21 0.32 8.07
N VAL A 19 19.37 -0.62 7.15
CA VAL A 19 20.40 -0.55 6.10
C VAL A 19 19.71 -0.43 4.75
N ALA A 20 19.84 0.73 4.11
CA ALA A 20 19.27 1.00 2.81
C ALA A 20 20.36 1.37 1.80
N SER A 21 20.41 0.66 0.67
CA SER A 21 21.37 0.93 -0.41
C SER A 21 20.65 1.43 -1.65
N PHE A 22 21.19 2.48 -2.28
CA PHE A 22 20.70 2.94 -3.57
C PHE A 22 21.27 2.06 -4.67
N ILE A 23 20.39 1.33 -5.35
CA ILE A 23 20.77 0.55 -6.54
C ILE A 23 20.64 1.47 -7.76
N ASN A 24 21.78 1.86 -8.33
CA ASN A 24 21.81 2.65 -9.56
C ASN A 24 21.59 1.71 -10.75
N GLN A 25 20.41 1.78 -11.36
CA GLN A 25 20.00 0.92 -12.48
C GLN A 25 20.67 1.35 -13.81
N LYS A 26 21.99 1.59 -13.79
CA LYS A 26 22.77 1.96 -14.97
C LYS A 26 24.02 1.11 -15.10
N VAL A 27 23.86 -0.21 -15.13
CA VAL A 27 24.73 -1.11 -15.90
C VAL A 27 23.87 -2.30 -16.37
N GLY A 28 23.41 -2.26 -17.62
CA GLY A 28 23.17 -3.48 -18.41
C GLY A 28 21.74 -4.03 -18.63
N VAL A 29 20.65 -3.44 -18.13
CA VAL A 29 19.30 -4.01 -18.38
C VAL A 29 18.28 -2.94 -18.75
N VAL A 30 17.88 -3.01 -20.03
CA VAL A 30 16.63 -2.57 -20.69
C VAL A 30 16.20 -1.15 -20.34
N GLU A 31 16.19 -0.27 -21.35
CA GLU A 31 15.38 0.95 -21.34
C GLU A 31 14.03 0.61 -20.73
N SER A 32 13.83 0.98 -19.46
CA SER A 32 12.55 0.83 -18.82
C SER A 32 11.60 1.62 -19.69
N ASN A 33 10.79 0.90 -20.47
CA ASN A 33 9.57 1.42 -21.05
C ASN A 33 8.88 2.10 -19.88
N ARG A 34 9.05 3.42 -19.75
CA ARG A 34 8.41 4.20 -18.71
C ARG A 34 6.94 3.89 -18.94
N VAL A 35 6.37 3.07 -18.06
CA VAL A 35 5.00 2.61 -18.22
C VAL A 35 4.18 3.86 -18.36
N LYS A 36 3.55 4.04 -19.52
CA LYS A 36 2.78 5.24 -19.80
C LYS A 36 1.63 5.20 -18.81
N VAL A 37 1.69 6.06 -17.79
CA VAL A 37 0.67 6.13 -16.75
C VAL A 37 -0.54 6.82 -17.39
N ASP A 38 -1.40 6.00 -17.97
CA ASP A 38 -2.69 6.40 -18.52
C ASP A 38 -3.82 6.03 -17.55
N GLU A 39 -5.03 6.50 -17.84
CA GLU A 39 -6.20 6.25 -17.00
C GLU A 39 -6.50 4.75 -16.85
N LEU A 40 -6.24 3.96 -17.90
CA LEU A 40 -6.38 2.51 -17.90
C LEU A 40 -5.35 1.83 -17.00
N TRP A 41 -4.13 2.36 -16.92
CA TRP A 41 -3.13 1.91 -15.97
C TRP A 41 -3.56 2.25 -14.55
N CYS A 42 -4.01 3.48 -14.29
CA CYS A 42 -4.49 3.91 -12.98
C CYS A 42 -5.67 3.06 -12.49
N SER A 43 -6.67 2.80 -13.33
CA SER A 43 -7.84 2.00 -12.93
C SER A 43 -7.52 0.55 -12.55
N ARG A 44 -6.37 0.03 -13.03
CA ARG A 44 -5.90 -1.33 -12.72
C ARG A 44 -4.88 -1.37 -11.60
N HIS A 45 -4.13 -0.30 -11.40
CA HIS A 45 -2.95 -0.29 -10.53
C HIS A 45 -3.01 0.70 -9.38
N VAL A 46 -4.04 1.54 -9.33
CA VAL A 46 -4.20 2.55 -8.29
C VAL A 46 -5.60 2.42 -7.72
N MET A 47 -5.67 2.32 -6.40
CA MET A 47 -6.90 2.52 -5.66
C MET A 47 -6.74 3.75 -4.81
N GLN A 48 -7.65 4.70 -5.02
CA GLN A 48 -7.76 5.87 -4.19
C GLN A 48 -8.99 5.73 -3.30
N THR A 49 -8.75 5.77 -2.00
CA THR A 49 -9.79 5.90 -0.98
C THR A 49 -9.77 7.31 -0.43
N GLN A 50 -10.71 7.63 0.45
CA GLN A 50 -10.71 8.92 1.17
C GLN A 50 -9.52 9.09 2.13
N TYR A 51 -8.81 8.02 2.49
CA TYR A 51 -7.69 8.05 3.46
C TYR A 51 -6.32 7.84 2.84
N THR A 52 -6.26 7.12 1.74
CA THR A 52 -4.99 6.66 1.18
C THR A 52 -5.09 6.42 -0.32
N ILE A 53 -3.99 6.71 -1.00
CA ILE A 53 -3.75 6.27 -2.38
C ILE A 53 -2.82 5.07 -2.30
N GLN A 54 -3.27 3.94 -2.82
CA GLN A 54 -2.53 2.68 -2.84
C GLN A 54 -2.21 2.30 -4.28
N ILE A 55 -0.93 2.06 -4.56
CA ILE A 55 -0.53 1.40 -5.81
C ILE A 55 -0.72 -0.09 -5.60
N VAL A 56 -1.81 -0.63 -6.13
CA VAL A 56 -2.15 -2.05 -6.07
C VAL A 56 -1.62 -2.77 -7.30
N ARG A 57 -0.78 -3.79 -7.11
CA ARG A 57 -0.36 -4.65 -8.23
C ARG A 57 -1.56 -5.46 -8.74
N CYS A 58 -1.71 -5.58 -10.06
CA CYS A 58 -2.72 -6.45 -10.65
C CYS A 58 -2.29 -7.93 -10.58
N ASN A 59 -3.24 -8.85 -10.75
CA ASN A 59 -2.96 -10.30 -10.69
C ASN A 59 -2.29 -10.85 -11.95
N SER A 60 -2.04 -10.01 -12.97
CA SER A 60 -1.36 -10.46 -14.19
C SER A 60 0.15 -10.47 -13.99
N THR A 61 0.76 -11.66 -14.06
CA THR A 61 2.22 -11.83 -13.99
C THR A 61 2.93 -11.18 -15.17
N ALA A 62 2.28 -11.11 -16.34
CA ALA A 62 2.81 -10.41 -17.50
C ALA A 62 2.88 -8.88 -17.31
N CYS A 63 2.00 -8.32 -16.47
CA CYS A 63 1.95 -6.88 -16.23
C CYS A 63 2.73 -6.47 -14.98
N CYS A 64 2.48 -7.13 -13.85
CA CYS A 64 3.05 -6.76 -12.56
C CYS A 64 4.17 -7.70 -12.10
N GLY A 65 4.46 -8.81 -12.77
CA GLY A 65 5.38 -9.84 -12.29
C GLY A 65 4.80 -10.69 -11.14
N PRO A 66 5.52 -11.74 -10.69
CA PRO A 66 5.09 -12.59 -9.59
C PRO A 66 5.07 -11.82 -8.25
N TRP A 67 4.17 -12.20 -7.35
CA TRP A 67 4.13 -11.65 -6.00
C TRP A 67 5.39 -12.05 -5.23
N CYS A 68 5.97 -11.09 -4.51
CA CYS A 68 7.15 -11.32 -3.68
C CYS A 68 6.78 -11.68 -2.23
N SER A 69 5.50 -11.63 -1.88
CA SER A 69 4.98 -11.86 -0.52
C SER A 69 3.61 -12.51 -0.55
N ASN A 70 3.15 -12.98 0.61
CA ASN A 70 1.81 -13.54 0.80
C ASN A 70 0.70 -12.46 0.86
N TYR A 71 0.99 -11.21 0.47
CA TYR A 71 0.04 -10.10 0.55
C TYR A 71 -1.33 -10.43 -0.05
N VAL A 72 -1.37 -11.08 -1.21
CA VAL A 72 -2.64 -11.42 -1.89
C VAL A 72 -3.47 -12.46 -1.13
N HIS A 73 -2.85 -13.27 -0.27
CA HIS A 73 -3.55 -14.23 0.59
C HIS A 73 -4.13 -13.55 1.83
N ILE A 74 -3.41 -12.57 2.37
CA ILE A 74 -3.84 -11.79 3.55
C ILE A 74 -4.90 -10.76 3.16
N PHE A 75 -4.76 -10.15 1.99
CA PHE A 75 -5.71 -9.18 1.40
C PHE A 75 -6.18 -9.67 0.03
N PRO A 76 -7.18 -10.57 -0.02
CA PRO A 76 -7.72 -11.08 -1.29
C PRO A 76 -8.28 -9.97 -2.19
N ILE A 77 -8.87 -8.95 -1.57
CA ILE A 77 -9.42 -7.77 -2.25
C ILE A 77 -8.30 -6.75 -2.57
N ARG A 78 -7.07 -6.99 -2.11
CA ARG A 78 -5.85 -6.17 -2.30
C ARG A 78 -5.87 -4.79 -1.66
N PHE A 79 -6.94 -4.44 -0.96
CA PHE A 79 -7.11 -3.14 -0.32
C PHE A 79 -6.96 -3.24 1.18
N LEU A 80 -6.34 -2.21 1.76
CA LEU A 80 -6.45 -2.03 3.20
C LEU A 80 -7.87 -1.55 3.52
N PRO A 81 -8.55 -2.16 4.50
CA PRO A 81 -9.82 -1.63 4.98
C PRO A 81 -9.60 -0.20 5.52
N PRO A 82 -10.64 0.65 5.45
CA PRO A 82 -10.55 1.97 6.05
C PRO A 82 -10.21 1.84 7.54
N PRO A 83 -9.32 2.67 8.10
CA PRO A 83 -8.91 2.57 9.50
C PRO A 83 -10.07 2.83 10.46
N MET A 84 -11.11 3.51 9.99
CA MET A 84 -12.34 3.81 10.69
C MET A 84 -13.51 3.70 9.70
N PRO A 85 -14.58 2.97 10.02
CA PRO A 85 -15.77 2.89 9.19
C PRO A 85 -16.61 4.16 9.31
N PHE A 86 -16.98 4.74 8.17
CA PHE A 86 -17.85 5.91 8.10
C PHE A 86 -19.08 5.61 7.27
N GLU A 87 -20.20 6.18 7.69
CA GLU A 87 -21.46 6.19 6.97
C GLU A 87 -21.72 7.58 6.43
N LYS A 88 -22.18 7.65 5.18
CA LYS A 88 -22.67 8.88 4.57
C LYS A 88 -24.16 9.00 4.86
N SER A 89 -24.54 10.03 5.60
CA SER A 89 -25.93 10.39 5.87
C SER A 89 -26.28 11.73 5.21
N SER A 90 -27.56 12.08 5.18
CA SER A 90 -28.02 13.41 4.75
C SER A 90 -27.47 14.55 5.63
N ALA A 91 -26.99 14.25 6.83
CA ALA A 91 -26.35 15.20 7.74
C ALA A 91 -24.82 15.29 7.58
N GLY A 92 -24.23 14.53 6.65
CA GLY A 92 -22.79 14.48 6.41
C GLY A 92 -22.17 13.11 6.74
N LEU A 93 -20.87 13.11 7.04
CA LEU A 93 -20.09 11.92 7.38
C LEU A 93 -20.15 11.66 8.89
N SER A 94 -20.55 10.46 9.30
CA SER A 94 -20.54 10.03 10.71
C SER A 94 -19.83 8.69 10.86
N ILE A 95 -19.25 8.43 12.04
CA ILE A 95 -18.72 7.10 12.38
C ILE A 95 -19.91 6.11 12.43
N ALA A 96 -19.75 4.94 11.81
CA ALA A 96 -20.78 3.91 11.81
C ALA A 96 -21.18 3.55 13.25
N SER A 97 -22.48 3.56 13.55
CA SER A 97 -22.98 3.41 14.92
C SER A 97 -22.69 2.04 15.55
N ASN A 98 -22.43 1.03 14.72
CA ASN A 98 -22.15 -0.35 15.15
C ASN A 98 -20.78 -0.52 15.83
N ASP A 99 -19.88 0.47 15.76
CA ASP A 99 -18.53 0.40 16.35
C ASP A 99 -18.37 1.18 17.66
N ARG A 100 -19.47 1.71 18.23
CA ARG A 100 -19.43 2.41 19.53
C ARG A 100 -19.12 1.48 20.72
N GLN A 101 -19.16 0.16 20.51
CA GLN A 101 -18.76 -0.84 21.50
C GLN A 101 -17.61 -1.71 20.98
N ALA A 102 -16.39 -1.19 21.03
CA ALA A 102 -15.22 -1.98 21.40
C ALA A 102 -14.06 -1.02 21.66
N ASN A 103 -13.40 -1.17 22.80
CA ASN A 103 -12.05 -0.67 23.05
C ASN A 103 -10.99 -1.39 22.17
N ALA A 104 -11.34 -1.74 20.94
CA ALA A 104 -10.47 -2.36 19.98
C ALA A 104 -10.21 -1.33 18.89
N PHE A 105 -8.94 -0.96 18.72
CA PHE A 105 -8.47 -0.46 17.44
C PHE A 105 -9.16 -1.27 16.33
N CYS A 106 -9.93 -0.61 15.48
CA CYS A 106 -10.55 -1.21 14.28
C CYS A 106 -9.47 -1.44 13.21
N GLY A 107 -8.36 -2.06 13.63
CA GLY A 107 -7.37 -2.68 12.79
C GLY A 107 -7.62 -4.18 12.85
N THR A 108 -8.61 -4.66 12.09
CA THR A 108 -8.78 -6.10 11.81
C THR A 108 -7.60 -6.69 11.02
N LEU A 109 -6.54 -5.91 10.80
CA LEU A 109 -5.31 -6.32 10.14
C LEU A 109 -4.41 -7.24 10.97
N CYS A 110 -4.59 -7.35 12.29
CA CYS A 110 -3.64 -8.08 13.16
C CYS A 110 -4.27 -8.97 14.24
N GLN A 111 -5.50 -9.48 14.08
CA GLN A 111 -6.09 -10.38 15.09
C GLN A 111 -6.03 -11.88 14.77
N ARG A 112 -5.42 -12.30 13.66
CA ARG A 112 -5.14 -13.72 13.39
C ARG A 112 -3.83 -13.89 12.62
N ILE A 113 -2.72 -13.89 13.35
CA ILE A 113 -1.54 -14.69 13.01
C ILE A 113 -1.39 -15.70 14.14
#